data_AF-A0A0S4LA08-F1
#
_entry.id   AF-A0A0S4LA08-F1
#
_cell.length_a   1.000
_cell.length_b   1.000
_cell.length_c   1.000
_cell.angle_alpha   90.00
_cell.angle_beta   90.00
_cell.angle_gamma   90.00
#
_symmetry.space_group_name_H-M   'P 1'
#
loop_
_entity.id
_entity.type
_entity.pdbx_description
1 polymer ?
#
loop_
_entity_poly.entity_id
_entity_poly.type
_entity_poly.pdbx_seq_one_letter_code
_entity_poly.pdbx_strand_id
1 'polypeptide(L)'
;MSCHSQTYPYEELKKSSHYGALGADPGCKDCHVPQGLENFHLALRTHIYDGTMAVLAEIKYDYSTIKKFKERRPIMAHHARMSLKNWDSITCRECHKNTKPPGASAKAAHKKMETEGATCIDCHQNLVHKKVPESDLNASLAQGIMVLKEAQQGSEDERRTNATPVTGPTPPSTGRCSIDNKTLPDVQCVEVVIGGRA
;
A
#
# COMPACT_ATOMS: atom_id res chain seq x y z
N MET A 1 18.00 -12.90 -0.21
CA MET A 1 16.63 -13.14 -0.69
C MET A 1 16.52 -14.61 -1.06
N SER A 2 15.57 -15.36 -0.48
CA SER A 2 15.46 -16.81 -0.69
C SER A 2 14.47 -17.20 -1.80
N CYS A 3 13.44 -16.38 -2.04
CA CYS A 3 12.51 -16.55 -3.17
C CYS A 3 12.91 -15.61 -4.31
N HIS A 4 12.84 -16.07 -5.56
CA HIS A 4 13.20 -15.23 -6.71
C HIS A 4 12.22 -14.06 -6.88
N SER A 5 10.94 -14.25 -6.55
CA SER A 5 9.88 -13.24 -6.66
C SER A 5 10.19 -11.98 -5.84
N GLN A 6 10.93 -12.13 -4.75
CA GLN A 6 11.34 -11.05 -3.85
C GLN A 6 12.50 -10.22 -4.42
N THR A 7 13.15 -10.67 -5.50
CA THR A 7 14.15 -9.86 -6.21
C THR A 7 13.50 -8.65 -6.89
N TYR A 8 12.26 -8.77 -7.37
CA TYR A 8 11.55 -7.66 -8.01
C TYR A 8 11.33 -6.46 -7.07
N PRO A 9 10.67 -6.60 -5.89
CA PRO A 9 10.51 -5.49 -4.97
C PRO A 9 11.84 -5.03 -4.35
N TYR A 10 12.84 -5.89 -4.23
CA TYR A 10 14.16 -5.51 -3.74
C TYR A 10 14.89 -4.55 -4.69
N GLU A 11 14.84 -4.79 -6.01
CA GLU A 11 15.38 -3.86 -7.01
C GLU A 11 14.60 -2.54 -7.06
N GLU A 12 13.33 -2.55 -6.67
CA GLU A 12 12.52 -1.34 -6.52
C GLU A 12 12.93 -0.56 -5.26
N LEU A 13 13.17 -1.24 -4.13
CA LEU A 13 13.67 -0.64 -2.90
C LEU A 13 14.96 0.14 -3.14
N LYS A 14 15.95 -0.47 -3.81
CA LYS A 14 17.24 0.16 -4.16
C LYS A 14 17.12 1.49 -4.91
N LYS A 15 16.01 1.69 -5.63
CA LYS A 15 15.75 2.89 -6.45
C LYS A 15 14.83 3.89 -5.76
N SER A 16 14.34 3.57 -4.57
CA SER A 16 13.43 4.39 -3.80
C SER A 16 14.17 5.47 -3.02
N SER A 17 13.43 6.47 -2.55
CA SER A 17 13.95 7.49 -1.63
C SER A 17 14.33 6.94 -0.25
N HIS A 18 13.98 5.70 0.06
CA HIS A 18 14.27 5.09 1.36
C HIS A 18 15.60 4.31 1.34
N TYR A 19 16.19 4.08 0.17
CA TYR A 19 17.50 3.44 0.07
C TYR A 19 18.62 4.47 0.22
N GLY A 20 19.62 4.20 1.07
CA GLY A 20 20.75 5.10 1.37
C GLY A 20 20.39 6.39 2.15
N ALA A 21 19.13 6.82 2.16
CA ALA A 21 18.71 8.07 2.81
C ALA A 21 18.80 8.05 4.35
N LEU A 22 18.79 6.86 4.96
CA LEU A 22 18.84 6.69 6.42
C LEU A 22 20.27 6.53 6.97
N GLY A 23 21.31 6.76 6.14
CA GLY A 23 22.71 6.53 6.52
C GLY A 23 23.09 5.05 6.65
N ALA A 24 22.13 4.15 6.47
CA ALA A 24 22.25 2.72 6.27
C ALA A 24 21.24 2.30 5.17
N ASP A 25 21.52 1.19 4.49
CA ASP A 25 20.59 0.62 3.51
C ASP A 25 19.52 -0.19 4.25
N PRO A 26 18.27 0.30 4.41
CA PRO A 26 17.25 -0.45 5.12
C PRO A 26 16.94 -1.76 4.38
N GLY A 27 16.83 -2.84 5.15
CA GLY A 27 16.36 -4.13 4.68
C GLY A 27 14.83 -4.22 4.67
N CYS A 28 14.30 -5.29 4.10
CA CYS A 28 12.85 -5.51 4.02
C CYS A 28 12.17 -5.50 5.40
N LYS A 29 12.83 -6.08 6.42
CA LYS A 29 12.29 -6.18 7.78
C LYS A 29 12.12 -4.81 8.45
N ASP A 30 12.95 -3.83 8.10
CA ASP A 30 12.97 -2.54 8.77
C ASP A 30 11.71 -1.71 8.48
N CYS A 31 10.95 -2.09 7.45
CA CYS A 31 9.63 -1.54 7.18
C CYS A 31 8.52 -2.57 7.41
N HIS A 32 8.72 -3.84 7.03
CA HIS A 32 7.65 -4.84 7.02
C HIS A 32 7.48 -5.65 8.31
N VAL A 33 8.38 -5.53 9.29
CA VAL A 33 8.29 -6.27 10.55
C VAL A 33 8.48 -5.30 11.72
N PRO A 34 7.55 -5.25 12.70
CA PRO A 34 7.75 -4.49 13.93
C PRO A 34 9.07 -4.87 14.61
N GLN A 35 9.87 -3.91 15.06
CA GLN A 35 11.15 -4.16 15.72
C GLN A 35 11.06 -3.91 17.24
N GLY A 36 12.07 -4.35 18.00
CA GLY A 36 12.13 -4.16 19.45
C GLY A 36 11.48 -5.30 20.26
N LEU A 37 11.86 -5.40 21.53
CA LEU A 37 11.34 -6.42 22.44
C LEU A 37 9.88 -6.15 22.80
N GLU A 38 9.51 -4.88 22.90
CA GLU A 38 8.14 -4.41 23.16
C GLU A 38 7.16 -4.87 22.07
N ASN A 39 7.62 -4.97 20.82
CA ASN A 39 6.79 -5.40 19.69
C ASN A 39 7.05 -6.87 19.29
N PHE A 40 7.75 -7.64 20.12
CA PHE A 40 8.10 -9.03 19.79
C PHE A 40 6.88 -9.88 19.42
N HIS A 41 5.76 -9.69 20.11
CA HIS A 41 4.51 -10.37 19.82
C HIS A 41 3.94 -10.04 18.42
N LEU A 42 4.09 -8.79 17.96
CA LEU A 42 3.69 -8.37 16.61
C LEU A 42 4.68 -8.87 15.57
N ALA A 43 5.99 -8.85 15.86
CA ALA A 43 7.02 -9.40 15.00
C ALA A 43 6.80 -10.90 14.77
N LEU A 44 6.53 -11.65 15.85
CA LEU A 44 6.21 -13.07 15.80
C LEU A 44 4.93 -13.32 14.99
N ARG A 45 3.85 -12.55 15.24
CA ARG A 45 2.63 -12.63 14.42
C ARG A 45 2.94 -12.39 12.94
N THR A 46 3.72 -11.36 12.62
CA THR A 46 4.07 -11.03 11.23
C THR A 46 4.86 -12.17 10.57
N HIS A 47 5.87 -12.71 11.25
CA HIS A 47 6.66 -13.82 10.72
C HIS A 47 5.84 -15.10 10.50
N ILE A 48 4.97 -15.46 11.45
CA ILE A 48 4.16 -16.66 11.35
C ILE A 48 3.01 -16.46 10.37
N TYR A 49 2.20 -15.41 10.53
CA TYR A 49 1.00 -15.23 9.73
C TYR A 49 1.33 -14.70 8.33
N ASP A 50 1.92 -13.50 8.22
CA ASP A 50 2.20 -12.88 6.91
C ASP A 50 3.23 -13.72 6.13
N GLY A 51 4.22 -14.27 6.83
CA GLY A 51 5.22 -15.17 6.26
C GLY A 51 4.61 -16.46 5.68
N THR A 52 3.74 -17.15 6.44
CA THR A 52 3.04 -18.35 5.93
C THR A 52 2.13 -18.00 4.76
N MET A 53 1.37 -16.91 4.84
CA MET A 53 0.50 -16.49 3.74
C MET A 53 1.28 -16.13 2.49
N ALA A 54 2.46 -15.52 2.62
CA ALA A 54 3.35 -15.25 1.49
C ALA A 54 3.86 -16.53 0.83
N VAL A 55 4.26 -17.54 1.61
CA VAL A 55 4.71 -18.84 1.08
C VAL A 55 3.57 -19.57 0.36
N LEU A 56 2.38 -19.61 0.96
CA LEU A 56 1.20 -20.22 0.33
C LEU A 56 0.82 -19.49 -0.97
N ALA A 57 0.92 -18.16 -1.00
CA ALA A 57 0.65 -17.37 -2.18
C ALA A 57 1.67 -17.64 -3.30
N GLU A 58 2.96 -17.79 -2.98
CA GLU A 58 4.00 -18.16 -3.95
C GLU A 58 3.70 -19.50 -4.62
N ILE A 59 3.31 -20.50 -3.83
CA ILE A 59 2.97 -21.85 -4.32
C ILE A 59 1.69 -21.80 -5.17
N LYS A 60 0.70 -20.99 -4.77
CA LYS A 60 -0.63 -20.96 -5.41
C LYS A 60 -0.68 -20.14 -6.70
N TYR A 61 0.00 -18.99 -6.76
CA TYR A 61 -0.24 -17.98 -7.79
C TYR A 61 0.90 -17.79 -8.80
N ASP A 62 1.99 -18.56 -8.68
CA ASP A 62 3.13 -18.61 -9.60
C ASP A 62 3.68 -17.21 -9.96
N TYR A 63 4.68 -16.75 -9.22
CA TYR A 63 5.34 -15.48 -9.47
C TYR A 63 6.62 -15.60 -10.30
N SER A 64 6.81 -16.71 -11.04
CA SER A 64 8.01 -17.01 -11.85
C SER A 64 8.45 -15.89 -12.80
N THR A 65 7.51 -15.06 -13.25
CA THR A 65 7.80 -13.95 -14.16
C THR A 65 7.29 -12.63 -13.59
N ILE A 66 7.95 -11.54 -13.98
CA ILE A 66 7.51 -10.18 -13.60
C ILE A 66 6.09 -9.87 -14.06
N LYS A 67 5.63 -10.47 -15.17
CA LYS A 67 4.26 -10.31 -15.67
C LYS A 67 3.25 -10.89 -14.66
N LYS A 68 3.44 -12.16 -14.26
CA LYS A 68 2.59 -12.82 -13.27
C LYS A 68 2.63 -12.13 -11.90
N PHE A 69 3.81 -11.69 -11.46
CA PHE A 69 3.95 -10.89 -10.24
C PHE A 69 3.13 -9.60 -10.29
N LYS A 70 3.16 -8.89 -11.43
CA LYS A 70 2.43 -7.62 -11.62
C LYS A 70 0.91 -7.80 -11.58
N GLU A 71 0.39 -8.92 -12.10
CA GLU A 71 -1.06 -9.21 -12.08
C GLU A 71 -1.62 -9.25 -10.65
N ARG A 72 -0.82 -9.73 -9.68
CA ARG A 72 -1.21 -9.85 -8.26
C ARG A 72 -0.70 -8.71 -7.39
N ARG A 73 0.13 -7.82 -7.93
CA ARG A 73 0.78 -6.74 -7.18
C ARG A 73 -0.19 -5.84 -6.40
N PRO A 74 -1.35 -5.41 -6.95
CA PRO A 74 -2.28 -4.58 -6.18
C PRO A 74 -2.77 -5.26 -4.90
N ILE A 75 -3.06 -6.56 -4.96
CA ILE A 75 -3.52 -7.35 -3.81
C ILE A 75 -2.38 -7.53 -2.80
N MET A 76 -1.17 -7.86 -3.26
CA MET A 76 0.00 -7.98 -2.37
C MET A 76 0.32 -6.66 -1.67
N ALA A 77 0.26 -5.54 -2.40
CA ALA A 77 0.44 -4.21 -1.83
C ALA A 77 -0.65 -3.89 -0.81
N HIS A 78 -1.90 -4.23 -1.10
CA HIS A 78 -3.01 -4.06 -0.16
C HIS A 78 -2.76 -4.82 1.15
N HIS A 79 -2.39 -6.11 1.09
CA HIS A 79 -2.09 -6.89 2.29
C HIS A 79 -0.93 -6.28 3.10
N ALA A 80 0.15 -5.88 2.44
CA ALA A 80 1.26 -5.22 3.14
C ALA A 80 0.84 -3.90 3.82
N ARG A 81 -0.02 -3.11 3.16
CA ARG A 81 -0.58 -1.87 3.74
C ARG A 81 -1.49 -2.16 4.92
N MET A 82 -2.30 -3.21 4.85
CA MET A 82 -3.18 -3.64 5.93
C MET A 82 -2.38 -4.12 7.14
N SER A 83 -1.31 -4.89 6.92
CA SER A 83 -0.34 -5.21 7.98
C SER A 83 0.16 -3.91 8.60
N LEU A 84 0.83 -3.03 7.84
CA LEU A 84 1.37 -1.76 8.34
C LEU A 84 0.34 -0.93 9.13
N LYS A 85 -0.92 -0.88 8.68
CA LYS A 85 -1.99 -0.19 9.38
C LYS A 85 -2.35 -0.85 10.72
N ASN A 86 -2.42 -2.18 10.75
CA ASN A 86 -2.82 -2.95 11.93
C ASN A 86 -1.88 -2.72 13.13
N TRP A 87 -0.62 -2.39 12.88
CA TRP A 87 0.35 -2.03 13.92
C TRP A 87 0.76 -0.55 13.86
N ASP A 88 -0.17 0.31 13.44
CA ASP A 88 -0.06 1.77 13.46
C ASP A 88 1.23 2.31 12.83
N SER A 89 1.71 1.66 11.77
CA SER A 89 2.94 2.04 11.07
C SER A 89 4.14 2.22 12.01
N ILE A 90 4.29 1.37 13.04
CA ILE A 90 5.29 1.58 14.10
C ILE A 90 6.71 1.72 13.55
N THR A 91 7.06 0.95 12.51
CA THR A 91 8.38 1.03 11.83
C THR A 91 8.59 2.37 11.14
N CYS A 92 7.53 2.99 10.61
CA CYS A 92 7.62 4.34 10.07
C CYS A 92 7.93 5.33 11.20
N ARG A 93 7.25 5.20 12.34
CA ARG A 93 7.36 6.10 13.50
C ARG A 93 8.70 5.96 14.24
N GLU A 94 9.34 4.79 14.18
CA GLU A 94 10.67 4.57 14.74
C GLU A 94 11.74 5.49 14.12
N CYS A 95 11.62 5.82 12.83
CA CYS A 95 12.55 6.72 12.14
C CYS A 95 11.97 8.13 11.90
N HIS A 96 10.69 8.24 11.52
CA HIS A 96 10.03 9.51 11.23
C HIS A 96 9.46 10.17 12.49
N LYS A 97 10.35 10.49 13.43
CA LYS A 97 10.00 11.24 14.64
C LYS A 97 9.85 12.73 14.32
N ASN A 98 8.88 13.39 14.94
CA ASN A 98 8.67 14.84 14.82
C ASN A 98 8.49 15.35 13.38
N THR A 99 7.69 14.64 12.57
CA THR A 99 7.45 14.99 11.16
C THR A 99 6.97 16.43 11.02
N LYS A 100 7.55 17.19 10.08
CA LYS A 100 7.16 18.55 9.74
C LYS A 100 6.54 18.58 8.34
N PRO A 101 5.22 18.31 8.20
CA PRO A 101 4.57 18.30 6.90
C PRO A 101 4.65 19.68 6.22
N PRO A 102 4.95 19.72 4.90
CA PRO A 102 5.08 20.96 4.16
C PRO A 102 3.70 21.55 3.78
N GLY A 103 3.54 22.86 3.94
CA GLY A 103 2.30 23.56 3.55
C GLY A 103 1.12 23.37 4.51
N ALA A 104 0.08 24.18 4.34
CA ALA A 104 -1.08 24.19 5.24
C ALA A 104 -1.93 22.90 5.15
N SER A 105 -2.12 22.39 3.92
CA SER A 105 -2.92 21.18 3.67
C SER A 105 -2.30 19.93 4.33
N ALA A 106 -1.00 19.69 4.13
CA ALA A 106 -0.35 18.53 4.75
C ALA A 106 -0.29 18.64 6.28
N LYS A 107 -0.12 19.85 6.83
CA LYS A 107 -0.23 20.11 8.27
C LYS A 107 -1.62 19.76 8.81
N ALA A 108 -2.67 20.17 8.11
CA ALA A 108 -4.03 19.81 8.48
C ALA A 108 -4.26 18.29 8.42
N ALA A 109 -3.77 17.62 7.37
CA ALA A 109 -3.87 16.16 7.23
C ALA A 109 -3.12 15.40 8.33
N HIS A 110 -1.89 15.80 8.67
CA HIS A 110 -1.16 15.19 9.78
C HIS A 110 -1.83 15.47 11.13
N LYS A 111 -2.39 16.67 11.34
CA LYS A 111 -3.15 16.98 12.56
C LYS A 111 -4.38 16.06 12.72
N LYS A 112 -5.02 15.69 11.61
CA LYS A 112 -6.12 14.71 11.64
C LYS A 112 -5.69 13.32 12.08
N MET A 113 -4.42 12.95 11.94
CA MET A 113 -3.94 11.66 12.47
C MET A 113 -4.09 11.57 13.98
N GLU A 114 -3.95 12.70 14.70
CA GLU A 114 -4.11 12.77 16.15
C GLU A 114 -5.58 12.61 16.57
N THR A 115 -6.53 13.04 15.74
CA THR A 115 -7.97 13.08 16.07
C THR A 115 -8.76 11.91 15.49
N GLU A 116 -8.38 11.42 14.32
CA GLU A 116 -9.12 10.40 13.54
C GLU A 116 -8.44 9.02 13.59
N GLY A 117 -7.30 8.88 14.28
CA GLY A 117 -6.59 7.60 14.40
C GLY A 117 -5.97 7.11 13.09
N ALA A 118 -5.71 8.02 12.14
CA ALA A 118 -5.09 7.67 10.87
C ALA A 118 -3.60 7.33 11.05
N THR A 119 -3.15 6.31 10.32
CA THR A 119 -1.79 5.80 10.29
C THR A 119 -1.03 6.40 9.10
N CYS A 120 0.31 6.30 9.09
CA CYS A 120 1.12 6.81 7.98
C CYS A 120 0.70 6.21 6.63
N ILE A 121 0.38 4.91 6.63
CA ILE A 121 0.07 4.15 5.42
C ILE A 121 -1.33 4.44 4.86
N ASP A 122 -2.21 5.11 5.60
CA ASP A 122 -3.51 5.53 5.07
C ASP A 122 -3.35 6.53 3.91
N CYS A 123 -2.32 7.38 3.97
CA CYS A 123 -1.99 8.37 2.94
C CYS A 123 -0.77 7.99 2.10
N HIS A 124 0.25 7.36 2.69
CA HIS A 124 1.54 7.14 2.03
C HIS A 124 1.70 5.73 1.44
N GLN A 125 0.87 5.35 0.47
CA GLN A 125 0.74 3.96 0.00
C GLN A 125 1.71 3.50 -1.09
N ASN A 126 2.43 4.43 -1.72
CA ASN A 126 3.26 4.18 -2.91
C ASN A 126 4.66 4.78 -2.74
N LEU A 127 5.32 4.47 -1.61
CA LEU A 127 6.59 5.06 -1.17
C LEU A 127 7.84 4.44 -1.81
N VAL A 128 7.90 3.11 -1.85
CA VAL A 128 9.12 2.35 -2.14
C VAL A 128 8.97 1.54 -3.43
N HIS A 129 7.92 0.72 -3.47
CA HIS A 129 7.67 -0.18 -4.58
C HIS A 129 6.92 0.51 -5.72
N LYS A 130 6.88 -0.16 -6.88
CA LYS A 130 6.16 0.34 -8.05
C LYS A 130 4.70 0.62 -7.71
N LYS A 131 4.23 1.78 -8.16
CA LYS A 131 2.89 2.29 -7.89
C LYS A 131 1.81 1.30 -8.33
N VAL A 132 0.82 1.14 -7.48
CA VAL A 132 -0.45 0.46 -7.76
C VAL A 132 -1.60 1.32 -7.23
N PRO A 133 -2.85 1.07 -7.66
CA PRO A 133 -4.01 1.76 -7.10
C PRO A 133 -3.99 1.77 -5.57
N GLU A 134 -4.34 2.92 -5.00
CA GLU A 134 -4.43 3.06 -3.55
C GLU A 134 -5.71 2.39 -3.03
N SER A 135 -5.59 1.80 -1.85
CA SER A 135 -6.71 1.18 -1.15
C SER A 135 -7.28 2.17 -0.13
N ASP A 136 -8.59 2.19 0.02
CA ASP A 136 -9.20 2.78 1.22
C ASP A 136 -9.10 1.73 2.34
N LEU A 137 -8.08 1.85 3.18
CA LEU A 137 -7.79 0.85 4.21
C LEU A 137 -8.84 0.83 5.33
N ASN A 138 -9.49 1.97 5.61
CA ASN A 138 -10.57 2.03 6.59
C ASN A 138 -11.83 1.34 6.05
N ALA A 139 -12.23 1.65 4.82
CA ALA A 139 -13.35 0.97 4.18
C ALA A 139 -13.05 -0.53 3.98
N SER A 140 -11.80 -0.87 3.65
CA SER A 140 -11.40 -2.28 3.49
C SER A 140 -11.47 -3.06 4.79
N LEU A 141 -11.03 -2.47 5.91
CA LEU A 141 -11.20 -3.06 7.25
C LEU A 141 -12.68 -3.22 7.61
N ALA A 142 -13.50 -2.21 7.36
CA ALA A 142 -14.92 -2.24 7.72
C ALA A 142 -15.73 -3.26 6.92
N GLN A 143 -15.36 -3.49 5.65
CA GLN A 143 -16.10 -4.39 4.75
C GLN A 143 -15.47 -5.78 4.64
N GLY A 144 -14.25 -5.98 5.15
CA GLY A 144 -13.50 -7.24 5.01
C GLY A 144 -13.05 -7.55 3.59
N ILE A 145 -13.13 -6.59 2.66
CA ILE A 145 -12.73 -6.74 1.26
C ILE A 145 -11.81 -5.59 0.83
N MET A 146 -10.99 -5.80 -0.19
CA MET A 146 -10.15 -4.73 -0.74
C MET A 146 -11.00 -3.67 -1.44
N VAL A 147 -11.06 -2.48 -0.84
CA VAL A 147 -11.72 -1.29 -1.40
C VAL A 147 -10.65 -0.36 -1.98
N LEU A 148 -10.82 0.08 -3.23
CA LEU A 148 -9.93 1.04 -3.87
C LEU A 148 -10.40 2.47 -3.56
N LYS A 149 -9.44 3.40 -3.41
CA LYS A 149 -9.77 4.83 -3.41
C LYS A 149 -10.26 5.23 -4.79
N GLU A 150 -11.29 6.06 -4.83
CA GLU A 150 -11.70 6.72 -6.07
C GLU A 150 -10.50 7.50 -6.63
N ALA A 151 -10.19 7.29 -7.90
CA ALA A 151 -9.19 8.11 -8.57
C ALA A 151 -9.73 9.53 -8.60
N GLN A 152 -9.15 10.43 -7.80
CA GLN A 152 -9.42 11.85 -7.97
C GLN A 152 -8.98 12.21 -9.39
N GLN A 153 -9.95 12.49 -10.25
CA GLN A 153 -9.71 13.09 -11.57
C GLN A 153 -9.03 14.44 -11.31
N GLY A 154 -7.70 14.46 -11.42
CA GLY A 154 -6.96 15.69 -11.50
C GLY A 154 -7.50 16.46 -12.69
N SER A 155 -7.96 17.68 -12.45
CA SER A 155 -8.20 18.68 -13.47
C SER A 155 -6.93 18.90 -14.28
N GLU A 156 -6.84 18.25 -15.44
CA GLU A 156 -5.88 18.62 -16.45
C GLU A 156 -6.30 19.97 -17.03
N ASP A 157 -5.51 20.98 -16.68
CA ASP A 157 -5.15 22.11 -17.54
C ASP A 157 -6.10 23.32 -17.64
N GLU A 158 -6.26 23.99 -16.51
CA GLU A 158 -6.48 25.45 -16.48
C GLU A 158 -5.16 26.19 -16.79
N ARG A 159 -4.55 25.97 -17.96
CA ARG A 159 -3.52 26.86 -18.54
C ARG A 159 -3.22 26.62 -20.03
N ARG A 160 -4.12 27.05 -20.92
CA ARG A 160 -3.69 27.57 -22.23
C ARG A 160 -4.52 28.78 -22.66
N THR A 161 -3.90 29.93 -22.44
CA THR A 161 -4.28 31.25 -22.95
C THR A 161 -4.44 31.25 -24.47
N ASN A 162 -5.51 31.88 -24.95
CA ASN A 162 -5.74 32.42 -26.29
C ASN A 162 -5.26 31.60 -27.50
N ALA A 163 -6.17 30.84 -28.12
CA ALA A 163 -6.16 30.59 -29.57
C ALA A 163 -7.56 30.18 -30.08
N THR A 164 -7.95 30.82 -31.18
CA THR A 164 -9.18 30.72 -32.00
C THR A 164 -9.56 29.27 -32.36
N PRO A 165 -10.86 28.93 -32.57
CA PRO A 165 -11.28 27.55 -32.81
C PRO A 165 -10.88 27.09 -34.22
N VAL A 166 -10.20 25.95 -34.30
CA VAL A 166 -10.06 25.19 -35.56
C VAL A 166 -10.82 23.88 -35.39
N THR A 167 -11.85 23.70 -36.19
CA THR A 167 -12.70 22.51 -36.26
C THR A 167 -11.91 21.35 -36.87
N GLY A 168 -11.74 20.26 -36.13
CA GLY A 168 -11.19 18.99 -36.59
C GLY A 168 -12.01 17.80 -36.06
N PRO A 169 -12.09 16.67 -36.78
CA PRO A 169 -13.07 15.63 -36.54
C PRO A 169 -12.76 14.80 -35.28
N THR A 170 -13.82 14.44 -34.56
CA THR A 170 -13.81 13.60 -33.35
C THR A 170 -13.30 12.17 -33.64
N PRO A 171 -12.39 11.61 -32.82
CA PRO A 171 -12.01 10.20 -32.93
C PRO A 171 -13.07 9.29 -32.25
N PRO A 172 -13.20 8.02 -32.70
CA PRO A 172 -14.29 7.13 -32.31
C PRO A 172 -14.14 6.61 -30.88
N SER A 173 -15.28 6.47 -30.20
CA SER A 173 -15.41 5.93 -28.85
C SER A 173 -14.96 4.46 -28.78
N THR A 174 -13.87 4.18 -28.09
CA THR A 174 -13.49 2.80 -27.73
C THR A 174 -14.12 2.40 -26.40
N GLY A 175 -14.70 1.20 -26.41
CA GLY A 175 -15.55 0.66 -25.37
C GLY A 175 -14.86 0.47 -24.02
N ARG A 176 -15.68 0.63 -22.98
CA ARG A 176 -15.32 0.46 -21.57
C ARG A 176 -15.16 -1.04 -21.28
N CYS A 177 -13.94 -1.52 -21.03
CA CYS A 177 -13.73 -2.84 -20.44
C CYS A 177 -14.21 -2.80 -18.99
N SER A 178 -15.37 -3.41 -18.74
CA SER A 178 -15.86 -3.70 -17.39
C SER A 178 -15.02 -4.83 -16.81
N ILE A 179 -14.35 -4.59 -15.68
CA ILE A 179 -13.73 -5.68 -14.91
C ILE A 179 -14.81 -6.21 -13.97
N ASP A 180 -15.34 -7.38 -14.31
CA ASP A 180 -16.33 -8.08 -13.49
C ASP A 180 -15.68 -8.56 -12.20
N ASN A 181 -15.96 -7.87 -11.09
CA ASN A 181 -15.43 -8.16 -9.76
C ASN A 181 -16.19 -9.28 -9.03
N LYS A 182 -16.72 -10.26 -9.78
CA LYS A 182 -17.41 -11.42 -9.21
C LYS A 182 -16.57 -12.66 -9.45
N THR A 183 -16.28 -13.37 -8.35
CA THR A 183 -15.57 -14.64 -8.20
C THR A 183 -14.05 -14.60 -8.03
N LEU A 184 -13.61 -14.37 -6.79
CA LEU A 184 -12.54 -15.17 -6.19
C LEU A 184 -13.03 -15.61 -4.79
N PRO A 185 -13.04 -16.91 -4.49
CA PRO A 185 -13.58 -17.41 -3.23
C PRO A 185 -12.71 -16.99 -2.05
N ASP A 186 -13.40 -16.54 -1.02
CA ASP A 186 -12.94 -16.06 0.26
C ASP A 186 -11.94 -17.02 0.93
N VAL A 187 -10.75 -16.51 1.23
CA VAL A 187 -10.01 -17.03 2.39
C VAL A 187 -10.48 -16.19 3.56
N GLN A 188 -11.49 -16.74 4.23
CA GLN A 188 -12.06 -16.26 5.48
C GLN A 188 -11.00 -15.59 6.36
N CYS A 189 -11.21 -14.30 6.63
CA CYS A 189 -10.64 -13.66 7.80
C CYS A 189 -11.08 -14.50 9.01
N VAL A 190 -10.14 -15.26 9.59
CA VAL A 190 -10.38 -15.86 10.90
C VAL A 190 -10.42 -14.69 11.88
N GLU A 191 -11.64 -14.28 12.24
CA GLU A 191 -11.89 -13.37 13.34
C GLU A 191 -11.28 -13.99 14.61
N VAL A 192 -10.08 -13.56 14.98
CA VAL A 192 -9.64 -13.66 16.37
C VAL A 192 -10.30 -12.49 17.09
N VAL A 193 -11.50 -12.74 17.60
CA VAL A 193 -12.17 -11.88 18.58
C VAL A 193 -11.26 -11.82 19.81
N ILE A 194 -10.41 -10.80 19.90
CA ILE A 194 -9.75 -10.45 21.15
C ILE A 194 -10.80 -9.67 21.94
N GLY A 195 -11.47 -10.38 22.84
CA GLY A 195 -12.55 -9.85 23.68
C GLY A 195 -12.17 -8.53 24.33
N GLY A 196 -13.09 -7.57 24.24
CA GLY A 196 -13.01 -6.30 24.94
C GLY A 196 -13.31 -6.45 26.44
N ARG A 197 -12.49 -5.74 27.22
CA ARG A 197 -12.72 -5.12 28.54
C ARG A 197 -13.22 -6.00 29.71
N ALA A 198 -12.39 -6.07 30.74
CA ALA A 198 -12.58 -5.33 31.99
C ALA A 198 -11.22 -4.88 32.52
#